data_AF-A0A3P7KCT3-F1
#
_entry.id   AF-A0A3P7KCT3-F1
#
_cell.length_a   1.000
_cell.length_b   1.000
_cell.length_c   1.000
_cell.angle_alpha   90.00
_cell.angle_beta   90.00
_cell.angle_gamma   90.00
#
_symmetry.space_group_name_H-M   'P 1'
#
loop_
_entity.id
_entity.type
_entity.pdbx_description
1 polymer ?
#
loop_
_entity_poly.entity_id
_entity_poly.type
_entity_poly.pdbx_seq_one_letter_code
_entity_poly.pdbx_strand_id
1 'polypeptide(L)'
;MIIGAFGKYISLMPISFVLGVTAIKDAFEDYRRYKSDQKINHSTCRVWDSSQGRYRKLEWKHILVGDFVHLSHDEIIPADILLLRSSDTNGICYVDTCNLDGESNLKQRQAIRAMGKFHNPTVPLNFSPDQFKYKVVCCEEPTTDVYKFEGRLETMEGGLCVEFSAYSFTSKLLRNFSCRILFFAGAPLPREFTILAKENVLLRGCVVKNTDFVEGIVLYAGNDTKAMLNNKGPRYKRSTLERLTNLDIIWCVVILLTLCITGAVLSGVWMRSFSAPYEVPFFTWSEMAGGTEFRPSFESFWNFWSFIIVLQVGLATFEFLSK
;
A
#
# COMPACT_ATOMS: atom_id res chain seq x y z
N MET A 1 -47.44 25.18 -5.36
CA MET A 1 -46.36 25.52 -4.40
C MET A 1 -45.92 24.24 -3.66
N ILE A 2 -45.21 23.33 -4.35
CA ILE A 2 -44.70 22.04 -3.79
C ILE A 2 -43.30 22.22 -3.17
N ILE A 3 -42.74 23.44 -3.24
CA ILE A 3 -41.36 23.79 -2.84
C ILE A 3 -41.12 23.62 -1.31
N GLY A 4 -42.14 23.24 -0.52
CA GLY A 4 -42.02 22.96 0.92
C GLY A 4 -42.31 21.52 1.35
N ALA A 5 -42.45 20.55 0.44
CA ALA A 5 -43.10 19.26 0.76
C ALA A 5 -42.34 18.33 1.73
N PHE A 6 -41.04 18.54 1.97
CA PHE A 6 -40.31 17.82 3.02
C PHE A 6 -39.39 18.82 3.71
N GLY A 7 -39.50 18.95 5.04
CA GLY A 7 -38.60 19.80 5.81
C GLY A 7 -37.16 19.46 5.44
N LYS A 8 -36.32 20.47 5.14
CA LYS A 8 -34.93 20.31 4.66
C LYS A 8 -34.17 19.19 5.40
N TYR A 9 -34.43 19.06 6.71
CA TYR A 9 -33.88 18.04 7.59
C TYR A 9 -34.28 16.59 7.25
N ILE A 10 -35.54 16.33 6.88
CA ILE A 10 -36.05 14.98 6.59
C ILE A 10 -35.38 14.41 5.33
N SER A 11 -35.18 15.25 4.30
CA SER A 11 -34.53 14.85 3.05
C SER A 11 -33.05 14.44 3.22
N LEU A 12 -32.39 14.96 4.26
CA LEU A 12 -30.96 14.78 4.50
C LEU A 12 -30.66 13.57 5.43
N MET A 13 -31.67 13.10 6.16
CA MET A 13 -31.59 11.95 7.06
C MET A 13 -31.11 10.65 6.38
N PRO A 14 -31.68 10.20 5.24
CA PRO A 14 -31.28 8.93 4.63
C PRO A 14 -29.85 8.97 4.05
N ILE A 15 -29.47 10.09 3.42
CA ILE A 15 -28.11 10.26 2.88
C ILE A 15 -27.08 10.28 4.00
N SER A 16 -27.36 11.02 5.07
CA SER A 16 -26.48 11.07 6.25
C SER A 16 -26.33 9.70 6.91
N PHE A 17 -27.42 8.92 6.98
CA PHE A 17 -27.38 7.57 7.52
C PHE A 17 -26.48 6.65 6.69
N VAL A 18 -26.67 6.63 5.37
CA VAL A 18 -25.87 5.78 4.46
C VAL A 18 -24.39 6.18 4.51
N LEU A 19 -24.09 7.48 4.38
CA LEU A 19 -22.70 7.97 4.47
C LEU A 19 -22.07 7.68 5.83
N GLY A 20 -22.84 7.80 6.91
CA GLY A 20 -22.40 7.47 8.26
C GLY A 20 -22.03 6.00 8.41
N VAL A 21 -22.90 5.09 7.95
CA VAL A 21 -22.63 3.64 7.99
C VAL A 21 -21.41 3.27 7.14
N THR A 22 -21.27 3.83 5.94
CA THR A 22 -20.11 3.61 5.07
C THR A 22 -18.83 4.11 5.73
N ALA A 23 -18.83 5.32 6.30
CA ALA A 23 -17.67 5.88 6.98
C ALA A 23 -17.25 5.04 8.19
N ILE A 24 -18.20 4.55 8.99
CA ILE A 24 -17.92 3.68 10.14
C ILE A 24 -17.29 2.36 9.68
N LYS A 25 -17.85 1.74 8.63
CA LYS A 25 -17.32 0.50 8.06
C LYS A 25 -15.88 0.69 7.57
N ASP A 26 -15.64 1.73 6.78
CA ASP A 26 -14.32 2.02 6.22
C ASP A 26 -13.30 2.32 7.34
N ALA A 27 -13.71 3.05 8.37
CA ALA A 27 -12.88 3.31 9.55
C ALA A 27 -12.53 2.02 10.32
N PHE A 28 -13.48 1.09 10.47
CA PHE A 28 -13.21 -0.20 11.10
C PHE A 28 -12.25 -1.06 10.28
N GLU A 29 -12.41 -1.07 8.95
CA GLU A 29 -11.50 -1.79 8.05
C GLU A 29 -10.07 -1.22 8.12
N ASP A 30 -9.93 0.10 8.15
CA ASP A 30 -8.63 0.76 8.25
C ASP A 30 -7.98 0.55 9.62
N TYR A 31 -8.75 0.64 10.71
CA TYR A 31 -8.27 0.30 12.05
C TYR A 31 -7.78 -1.14 12.16
N ARG A 32 -8.47 -2.09 11.52
CA ARG A 32 -8.04 -3.49 11.48
C ARG A 32 -6.71 -3.65 10.75
N ARG A 33 -6.47 -2.90 9.67
CA ARG A 33 -5.17 -2.88 8.97
C ARG A 33 -4.07 -2.32 9.84
N TYR A 34 -4.31 -1.18 10.49
CA TYR A 34 -3.36 -0.59 11.44
C TYR A 34 -2.99 -1.57 12.56
N LYS A 35 -3.97 -2.27 13.15
CA LYS A 35 -3.73 -3.29 14.18
C LYS A 35 -2.91 -4.48 13.65
N SER A 36 -3.14 -4.88 12.40
CA SER A 36 -2.35 -5.92 11.73
C SER A 36 -0.90 -5.49 11.55
N ASP A 37 -0.66 -4.26 11.09
CA ASP A 37 0.68 -3.71 10.88
C ASP A 37 1.45 -3.57 12.20
N GLN A 38 0.78 -3.13 13.27
CA GLN A 38 1.38 -3.11 14.61
C GLN A 38 1.83 -4.51 15.06
N LYS A 39 1.01 -5.54 14.84
CA LYS A 39 1.36 -6.92 15.22
C LYS A 39 2.64 -7.39 14.52
N ILE A 40 2.80 -7.07 13.23
CA ILE A 40 4.01 -7.39 12.47
C ILE A 40 5.22 -6.61 13.01
N ASN A 41 5.06 -5.32 13.29
CA ASN A 41 6.14 -4.47 13.81
C ASN A 41 6.63 -4.86 15.21
N HIS A 42 5.78 -5.50 16.01
CA HIS A 42 6.12 -6.09 17.31
C HIS A 42 6.62 -7.53 17.24
N SER A 43 6.76 -8.10 16.04
CA SER A 43 7.46 -9.38 15.87
C SER A 43 8.93 -9.22 16.25
N THR A 44 9.54 -10.28 16.77
CA THR A 44 10.92 -10.23 17.28
C THR A 44 11.86 -11.10 16.44
N CYS A 45 13.13 -10.69 16.36
CA CYS A 45 14.22 -11.43 15.74
C CYS A 45 15.44 -11.39 16.67
N ARG A 46 16.36 -12.36 16.55
CA ARG A 46 17.61 -12.37 17.32
C ARG A 46 18.66 -11.53 16.58
N VAL A 47 19.13 -10.47 17.22
CA VAL A 47 20.13 -9.54 16.69
C VAL A 47 21.38 -9.58 17.56
N TRP A 48 22.57 -9.56 16.96
CA TRP A 48 23.84 -9.55 17.67
C TRP A 48 24.04 -8.25 18.45
N ASP A 49 24.39 -8.36 19.73
CA ASP A 49 24.82 -7.24 20.53
C ASP A 49 26.32 -7.36 20.82
N SER A 50 27.12 -6.53 20.15
CA SER A 50 28.59 -6.50 20.32
C SER A 50 28.99 -6.12 21.75
N SER A 51 28.20 -5.32 22.46
CA SER A 51 28.50 -4.93 23.85
C SER A 51 28.36 -6.10 24.84
N GLN A 52 27.48 -7.05 24.56
CA GLN A 52 27.21 -8.21 25.42
C GLN A 52 27.79 -9.52 24.85
N GLY A 53 28.34 -9.50 23.63
CA GLY A 53 28.87 -10.67 22.95
C GLY A 53 27.82 -11.78 22.74
N ARG A 54 26.54 -11.42 22.60
CA ARG A 54 25.43 -12.40 22.47
C ARG A 54 24.30 -11.88 21.59
N TYR A 55 23.53 -12.81 21.03
CA TYR A 55 22.28 -12.48 20.37
C TYR A 55 21.19 -12.13 21.40
N ARG A 56 20.52 -11.00 21.18
CA ARG A 56 19.36 -10.56 21.96
C ARG A 56 18.11 -10.51 21.08
N LYS A 57 16.93 -10.72 21.68
CA LYS A 57 15.67 -10.48 20.98
C LYS A 57 15.47 -8.98 20.78
N LEU A 58 15.19 -8.57 19.55
CA LEU A 58 14.88 -7.20 19.16
C LEU A 58 13.60 -7.20 18.31
N GLU A 59 12.75 -6.20 18.49
CA GLU A 59 11.56 -6.02 17.65
C GLU A 59 11.94 -5.58 16.23
N TRP A 60 11.17 -6.02 15.23
CA TRP A 60 11.46 -5.74 13.81
C TRP A 60 11.53 -4.25 13.48
N LYS A 61 10.73 -3.42 14.16
CA LYS A 61 10.75 -1.96 14.01
C LYS A 61 12.08 -1.30 14.42
N HIS A 62 12.95 -2.02 15.13
CA HIS A 62 14.24 -1.54 15.61
C HIS A 62 15.44 -2.13 14.87
N ILE A 63 15.21 -3.01 13.88
CA ILE A 63 16.26 -3.58 13.04
C ILE A 63 16.80 -2.51 12.10
N LEU A 64 18.13 -2.42 12.03
CA LEU A 64 18.85 -1.47 11.21
C LEU A 64 19.75 -2.18 10.20
N VAL A 65 20.12 -1.45 9.14
CA VAL A 65 21.11 -1.91 8.16
C VAL A 65 22.45 -2.11 8.86
N GLY A 66 23.10 -3.26 8.61
CA GLY A 66 24.34 -3.67 9.26
C GLY A 66 24.16 -4.53 10.52
N ASP A 67 22.95 -4.72 11.02
CA ASP A 67 22.67 -5.66 12.11
C ASP A 67 22.97 -7.10 11.67
N PHE A 68 23.62 -7.87 12.55
CA PHE A 68 23.73 -9.33 12.37
C PHE A 68 22.51 -9.99 12.97
N VAL A 69 21.80 -10.78 12.16
CA VAL A 69 20.60 -11.50 12.56
C VAL A 69 20.85 -13.00 12.58
N HIS A 70 20.20 -13.67 13.53
CA HIS A 70 20.15 -15.12 13.63
C HIS A 70 18.69 -15.57 13.53
N LEU A 71 18.38 -16.33 12.49
CA LEU A 71 17.05 -16.87 12.24
C LEU A 71 17.07 -18.38 12.43
N SER A 72 16.05 -18.90 13.10
CA SER A 72 15.85 -20.35 13.26
C SER A 72 14.96 -20.92 12.14
N HIS A 73 14.89 -22.25 12.07
CA HIS A 73 13.93 -22.95 11.22
C HIS A 73 12.50 -22.39 11.39
N ASP A 74 11.77 -22.24 10.27
CA ASP A 74 10.40 -21.70 10.21
C ASP A 74 10.23 -20.24 10.67
N GLU A 75 11.32 -19.48 10.84
CA GLU A 75 11.22 -18.05 11.11
C GLU A 75 11.09 -17.24 9.81
N ILE A 76 10.25 -16.20 9.88
CA ILE A 76 10.07 -15.23 8.78
C ILE A 76 11.25 -14.27 8.78
N ILE A 77 11.82 -14.04 7.60
CA ILE A 77 12.94 -13.12 7.40
C ILE A 77 12.45 -11.67 7.55
N PRO A 78 13.01 -10.87 8.49
CA PRO A 78 12.49 -9.56 8.85
C PRO A 78 12.84 -8.44 7.86
N ALA A 79 13.96 -8.58 7.14
CA ALA A 79 14.61 -7.58 6.32
C ALA A 79 15.38 -8.26 5.19
N ASP A 80 15.87 -7.54 4.18
CA ASP A 80 16.69 -8.17 3.15
C ASP A 80 18.09 -8.39 3.73
N ILE A 81 18.50 -9.66 3.81
CA ILE A 81 19.73 -10.07 4.50
C ILE A 81 20.68 -10.81 3.58
N LEU A 82 21.97 -10.57 3.77
CA LEU A 82 23.04 -11.31 3.12
C LEU A 82 23.32 -12.57 3.93
N LEU A 83 23.21 -13.74 3.31
CA LEU A 83 23.46 -15.03 3.93
C LEU A 83 24.97 -15.23 4.17
N LEU A 84 25.35 -15.26 5.43
CA LEU A 84 26.74 -15.47 5.86
C LEU A 84 26.98 -16.91 6.26
N ARG A 85 26.02 -17.53 6.96
CA ARG A 85 26.13 -18.90 7.47
C ARG A 85 24.78 -19.59 7.47
N SER A 86 24.81 -20.90 7.25
CA SER A 86 23.68 -21.80 7.46
C SER A 86 24.13 -22.97 8.33
N SER A 87 23.19 -23.67 8.95
CA SER A 87 23.44 -24.92 9.66
C SER A 87 23.94 -26.04 8.73
N ASP A 88 23.64 -25.97 7.44
CA ASP A 88 24.13 -26.94 6.46
C ASP A 88 25.65 -26.84 6.25
N THR A 89 26.30 -27.99 6.14
CA THR A 89 27.76 -28.09 5.92
C THR A 89 28.22 -27.47 4.61
N ASN A 90 27.35 -27.42 3.59
CA ASN A 90 27.65 -26.75 2.32
C ASN A 90 27.20 -25.28 2.33
N GLY A 91 26.74 -24.75 3.48
CA GLY A 91 26.21 -23.39 3.62
C GLY A 91 25.01 -23.10 2.72
N ILE A 92 24.25 -24.13 2.37
CA ILE A 92 23.01 -24.00 1.61
C ILE A 92 21.86 -23.76 2.58
N CYS A 93 20.95 -22.86 2.24
CA CYS A 93 19.65 -22.81 2.90
C CYS A 93 18.52 -22.78 1.89
N TYR A 94 17.33 -23.17 2.34
CA TYR A 94 16.13 -23.12 1.54
C TYR A 94 15.21 -22.03 2.09
N VAL A 95 14.60 -21.28 1.18
CA VAL A 95 13.60 -20.28 1.53
C VAL A 95 12.30 -20.56 0.81
N ASP A 96 11.21 -20.47 1.56
CA ASP A 96 9.87 -20.45 1.02
C ASP A 96 9.52 -19.03 0.60
N THR A 97 9.21 -18.85 -0.68
CA THR A 97 8.85 -17.56 -1.28
C THR A 97 7.35 -17.40 -1.53
N CYS A 98 6.50 -18.29 -1.01
CA CYS A 98 5.05 -18.22 -1.19
C CYS A 98 4.46 -16.85 -0.81
N ASN A 99 5.04 -16.16 0.16
CA ASN A 99 4.63 -14.82 0.59
C ASN A 99 4.99 -13.69 -0.40
N LEU A 100 5.90 -13.93 -1.34
CA LEU A 100 6.44 -12.93 -2.26
C LEU A 100 5.94 -13.12 -3.69
N ASP A 101 6.03 -14.34 -4.22
CA ASP A 101 5.65 -14.67 -5.60
C ASP A 101 4.50 -15.69 -5.72
N GLY A 102 4.04 -16.26 -4.60
CA GLY A 102 2.99 -17.27 -4.60
C GLY A 102 3.43 -18.64 -5.12
N GLU A 103 4.74 -18.83 -5.37
CA GLU A 103 5.28 -20.13 -5.75
C GLU A 103 5.39 -21.03 -4.52
N SER A 104 5.05 -22.32 -4.65
CA SER A 104 5.14 -23.31 -3.57
C SER A 104 6.51 -23.99 -3.47
N ASN A 105 7.42 -23.67 -4.40
CA ASN A 105 8.72 -24.32 -4.49
C ASN A 105 9.72 -23.61 -3.58
N LEU A 106 10.47 -24.42 -2.82
CA LEU A 106 11.58 -23.92 -2.03
C LEU A 106 12.70 -23.44 -2.96
N LYS A 107 13.21 -22.24 -2.70
CA LYS A 107 14.34 -21.68 -3.45
C LYS A 107 15.62 -21.89 -2.66
N GLN A 108 16.61 -22.45 -3.34
CA GLN A 108 17.94 -22.64 -2.76
C GLN A 108 18.70 -21.32 -2.72
N ARG A 109 19.37 -21.06 -1.60
CA ARG A 109 20.25 -19.91 -1.37
C ARG A 109 21.57 -20.42 -0.80
N GLN A 110 22.64 -19.68 -1.06
CA GLN A 110 24.00 -20.13 -0.81
C GLN A 110 24.77 -19.06 -0.03
N ALA A 111 25.33 -19.44 1.11
CA ALA A 111 26.21 -18.59 1.89
C ALA A 111 27.49 -18.26 1.10
N ILE A 112 28.03 -17.06 1.32
CA ILE A 112 29.22 -16.59 0.62
C ILE A 112 30.43 -17.48 0.92
N ARG A 113 31.03 -18.05 -0.12
CA ARG A 113 32.19 -18.97 -0.01
C ARG A 113 33.50 -18.31 0.40
N ALA A 114 33.64 -16.99 0.19
CA ALA A 114 34.85 -16.23 0.53
C ALA A 114 35.15 -16.19 2.05
N MET A 115 34.24 -16.72 2.87
CA MET A 115 34.44 -17.00 4.30
C MET A 115 35.03 -18.40 4.56
N GLY A 116 35.74 -19.01 3.60
CA GLY A 116 36.19 -20.42 3.59
C GLY A 116 36.86 -21.02 4.83
N LYS A 117 37.16 -20.23 5.88
CA LYS A 117 37.53 -20.72 7.22
C LYS A 117 36.33 -21.11 8.10
N PHE A 118 35.13 -20.60 7.85
CA PHE A 118 33.90 -20.89 8.60
C PHE A 118 33.04 -22.01 7.97
N HIS A 119 33.45 -22.49 6.79
CA HIS A 119 32.79 -23.55 6.03
C HIS A 119 33.47 -24.92 6.24
N ASN A 120 34.49 -24.97 7.10
CA ASN A 120 35.21 -26.20 7.39
C ASN A 120 34.55 -26.89 8.61
N PRO A 121 34.07 -28.15 8.48
CA PRO A 121 33.44 -28.90 9.57
C PRO A 121 34.36 -29.15 10.78
N THR A 122 35.66 -28.81 10.69
CA THR A 122 36.66 -28.97 11.76
C THR A 122 36.94 -27.69 12.58
N VAL A 123 36.38 -26.54 12.22
CA VAL A 123 36.54 -25.30 13.00
C VAL A 123 35.34 -25.16 13.96
N PRO A 124 35.57 -25.05 15.29
CA PRO A 124 34.50 -25.03 16.27
C PRO A 124 33.54 -23.85 16.06
N LEU A 125 32.26 -24.10 16.38
CA LEU A 125 31.03 -23.32 16.19
C LEU A 125 31.01 -21.83 16.58
N ASN A 126 32.12 -21.25 17.06
CA ASN A 126 32.19 -19.89 17.57
C ASN A 126 32.53 -18.88 16.47
N PHE A 127 31.59 -18.68 15.53
CA PHE A 127 31.55 -17.43 14.78
C PHE A 127 31.07 -16.34 15.74
N SER A 128 32.00 -15.47 16.14
CA SER A 128 31.65 -14.17 16.69
C SER A 128 31.56 -13.20 15.50
N PRO A 129 30.47 -12.45 15.33
CA PRO A 129 30.39 -11.36 14.36
C PRO A 129 31.56 -10.36 14.42
N ASP A 130 32.28 -10.30 15.56
CA ASP A 130 33.50 -9.52 15.73
C ASP A 130 34.70 -10.04 14.90
N GLN A 131 34.66 -11.30 14.42
CA GLN A 131 35.67 -11.90 13.53
C GLN A 131 35.35 -11.69 12.04
N PHE A 132 34.25 -11.01 11.71
CA PHE A 132 33.89 -10.71 10.33
C PHE A 132 34.94 -9.77 9.70
N LYS A 133 35.76 -10.32 8.80
CA LYS A 133 36.92 -9.63 8.22
C LYS A 133 36.56 -8.56 7.19
N TYR A 134 35.42 -8.73 6.51
CA TYR A 134 34.97 -7.82 5.47
C TYR A 134 34.36 -6.58 6.11
N LYS A 135 35.03 -5.44 5.93
CA LYS A 135 34.60 -4.16 6.53
C LYS A 135 33.67 -3.37 5.62
N VAL A 136 33.57 -3.72 4.34
CA VAL A 136 32.72 -3.00 3.39
C VAL A 136 31.86 -3.97 2.60
N VAL A 137 30.54 -3.75 2.67
CA VAL A 137 29.57 -4.36 1.76
C VAL A 137 29.10 -3.27 0.83
N CYS A 138 29.33 -3.44 -0.46
CA CYS A 138 28.87 -2.51 -1.47
C CYS A 138 27.65 -3.11 -2.19
N CYS A 139 26.54 -2.40 -2.23
CA CYS A 139 25.30 -2.86 -2.85
C CYS A 139 24.80 -1.88 -3.92
N GLU A 140 24.00 -2.38 -4.85
CA GLU A 140 23.15 -1.53 -5.69
C GLU A 140 22.18 -0.68 -4.85
N GLU A 141 21.59 0.36 -5.41
CA GLU A 141 20.47 1.05 -4.75
C GLU A 141 19.24 0.12 -4.68
N PRO A 142 18.34 0.32 -3.70
CA PRO A 142 17.12 -0.48 -3.58
C PRO A 142 16.27 -0.45 -4.86
N THR A 143 16.14 -1.60 -5.53
CA THR A 143 15.37 -1.75 -6.78
C THR A 143 14.10 -2.60 -6.57
N THR A 144 13.10 -2.41 -7.44
CA THR A 144 11.87 -3.22 -7.45
C THR A 144 12.07 -4.62 -8.05
N ASP A 145 13.17 -4.87 -8.76
CA ASP A 145 13.44 -6.19 -9.35
C ASP A 145 13.87 -7.19 -8.25
N VAL A 146 12.97 -8.12 -7.95
CA VAL A 146 13.14 -9.20 -6.96
C VAL A 146 14.16 -10.25 -7.41
N TYR A 147 14.37 -10.40 -8.73
CA TYR A 147 15.22 -11.44 -9.30
C TYR A 147 16.64 -10.96 -9.57
N LYS A 148 16.87 -9.65 -9.52
CA LYS A 148 18.18 -9.03 -9.69
C LYS A 148 18.72 -8.55 -8.34
N PHE A 149 19.98 -8.86 -8.08
CA PHE A 149 20.74 -8.24 -7.01
C PHE A 149 22.22 -8.30 -7.39
N GLU A 150 22.87 -7.14 -7.35
CA GLU A 150 24.30 -7.00 -7.57
C GLU A 150 24.95 -6.33 -6.35
N GLY A 151 25.96 -6.99 -5.80
CA GLY A 151 26.75 -6.44 -4.70
C GLY A 151 28.18 -6.97 -4.71
N ARG A 152 29.03 -6.41 -3.86
CA ARG A 152 30.43 -6.83 -3.68
C ARG A 152 30.84 -6.74 -2.22
N LEU A 153 31.69 -7.65 -1.79
CA LEU A 153 32.39 -7.57 -0.51
C LEU A 153 33.83 -7.17 -0.73
N GLU A 154 34.31 -6.21 0.05
CA GLU A 154 35.69 -5.73 0.02
C GLU A 154 36.34 -5.83 1.40
N THR A 155 37.58 -6.33 1.41
CA THR A 155 38.45 -6.34 2.60
C THR A 155 39.22 -5.02 2.66
N MET A 156 39.23 -4.34 3.82
CA MET A 156 40.12 -3.19 4.02
C MET A 156 41.49 -3.68 4.51
N GLU A 157 42.39 -4.02 3.59
CA GLU A 157 43.83 -4.01 3.89
C GLU A 157 44.44 -2.71 3.36
N GLY A 158 44.86 -1.84 4.28
CA GLY A 158 45.77 -0.72 4.01
C GLY A 158 45.25 0.45 3.17
N GLY A 159 44.88 1.55 3.85
CA GLY A 159 45.00 2.91 3.28
C GLY A 159 43.78 3.46 2.53
N LEU A 160 43.32 4.61 3.03
CA LEU A 160 42.39 5.59 2.43
C LEU A 160 41.13 5.03 1.75
N CYS A 161 39.97 5.32 2.36
CA CYS A 161 38.73 5.40 1.61
C CYS A 161 38.86 6.56 0.63
N VAL A 162 39.10 6.27 -0.65
CA VAL A 162 38.81 7.24 -1.70
C VAL A 162 37.31 7.48 -1.62
N GLU A 163 36.89 8.70 -1.32
CA GLU A 163 35.50 9.13 -1.45
C GLU A 163 35.09 8.97 -2.93
N PHE A 164 34.63 7.77 -3.30
CA PHE A 164 33.63 7.67 -4.35
C PHE A 164 32.44 8.46 -3.86
N SER A 165 31.76 9.15 -4.78
CA SER A 165 30.54 9.92 -4.55
C SER A 165 29.46 9.05 -3.91
N ALA A 166 29.63 8.78 -2.62
CA ALA A 166 28.68 8.11 -1.77
C ALA A 166 27.59 9.13 -1.58
N TYR A 167 26.44 8.88 -2.18
CA TYR A 167 25.23 9.52 -1.71
C TYR A 167 25.05 9.07 -0.27
N SER A 168 25.51 9.94 0.63
CA SER A 168 25.32 9.88 2.07
C SER A 168 23.83 10.02 2.32
N PHE A 169 23.08 8.92 2.17
CA PHE A 169 21.75 8.83 2.71
C PHE A 169 21.85 8.55 4.20
N THR A 170 22.23 9.62 4.90
CA THR A 170 22.04 9.90 6.32
C THR A 170 22.72 8.95 7.31
N SER A 171 23.85 9.44 7.80
CA SER A 171 24.25 9.66 9.20
C SER A 171 23.20 9.69 10.33
N LYS A 172 22.05 9.01 10.24
CA LYS A 172 21.13 8.82 11.38
C LYS A 172 21.05 7.35 11.73
N LEU A 173 21.65 7.02 12.88
CA LEU A 173 21.53 5.75 13.62
C LEU A 173 22.46 4.58 13.26
N LEU A 174 23.63 4.81 12.65
CA LEU A 174 24.70 3.79 12.71
C LEU A 174 25.27 3.77 14.14
N ARG A 175 24.78 2.85 14.97
CA ARG A 175 25.52 2.42 16.18
C ARG A 175 26.89 1.91 15.72
N ASN A 176 27.90 1.99 16.56
CA ASN A 176 29.27 1.54 16.29
C ASN A 176 29.31 0.11 15.70
N PHE A 177 29.28 -0.03 14.36
CA PHE A 177 29.35 -1.32 13.67
C PHE A 177 30.76 -1.57 13.13
N SER A 178 31.16 -2.84 13.17
CA SER A 178 32.42 -3.34 12.60
C SER A 178 32.47 -3.27 11.06
N CYS A 179 31.31 -3.13 10.40
CA CYS A 179 31.14 -3.14 8.95
C CYS A 179 30.38 -1.89 8.45
N ARG A 180 30.84 -1.29 7.34
CA ARG A 180 30.24 -0.11 6.69
C ARG A 180 29.60 -0.53 5.37
N ILE A 181 28.30 -0.26 5.21
CA ILE A 181 27.58 -0.54 3.95
C ILE A 181 27.64 0.72 3.08
N LEU A 182 28.06 0.57 1.82
CA LEU A 182 28.15 1.66 0.84
C LEU A 182 27.29 1.31 -0.38
N PHE A 183 26.62 2.31 -0.96
CA PHE A 183 25.89 2.14 -2.22
C PHE A 183 26.78 2.60 -3.38
N PHE A 184 26.92 1.78 -4.42
CA PHE A 184 27.83 2.06 -5.53
C PHE A 184 27.30 3.15 -6.47
N ALA A 185 28.17 4.09 -6.82
CA ALA A 185 28.06 4.93 -8.02
C ALA A 185 29.46 5.07 -8.67
N GLY A 186 29.94 4.05 -9.40
CA GLY A 186 31.23 4.14 -10.09
C GLY A 186 31.89 2.83 -10.52
N ALA A 187 32.93 2.94 -11.34
CA ALA A 187 33.71 1.83 -11.90
C ALA A 187 34.65 1.16 -10.87
N PRO A 188 35.01 -0.13 -11.05
CA PRO A 188 35.73 -0.92 -10.05
C PRO A 188 37.19 -0.49 -9.85
N LEU A 189 37.65 -0.38 -8.60
CA LEU A 189 39.07 -0.36 -8.24
C LEU A 189 39.67 -1.78 -8.22
N PRO A 190 41.00 -1.93 -8.36
CA PRO A 190 41.68 -3.22 -8.46
C PRO A 190 41.96 -3.83 -7.06
N ARG A 191 40.90 -4.10 -6.29
CA ARG A 191 40.97 -4.78 -4.97
C ARG A 191 40.46 -6.21 -5.08
N GLU A 192 40.87 -7.11 -4.20
CA GLU A 192 40.29 -8.45 -4.09
C GLU A 192 38.84 -8.31 -3.59
N PHE A 193 37.86 -8.58 -4.46
CA PHE A 193 36.44 -8.46 -4.14
C PHE A 193 35.71 -9.78 -4.40
N THR A 194 34.70 -10.07 -3.57
CA THR A 194 33.76 -11.18 -3.81
C THR A 194 32.47 -10.63 -4.36
N ILE A 195 32.01 -11.17 -5.49
CA ILE A 195 30.75 -10.77 -6.11
C ILE A 195 29.58 -11.40 -5.33
N LEU A 196 28.57 -10.59 -5.03
CA LEU A 196 27.32 -11.02 -4.44
C LEU A 196 26.22 -11.04 -5.51
N ALA A 197 25.48 -12.13 -5.54
CA ALA A 197 24.33 -12.31 -6.42
C ALA A 197 23.06 -12.57 -5.60
N LYS A 198 21.91 -12.64 -6.28
CA LYS A 198 20.61 -12.96 -5.68
C LYS A 198 20.63 -14.23 -4.83
N GLU A 199 21.47 -15.20 -5.18
CA GLU A 199 21.58 -16.49 -4.50
C GLU A 199 22.14 -16.36 -3.09
N ASN A 200 22.84 -15.27 -2.80
CA ASN A 200 23.41 -14.98 -1.49
C ASN A 200 22.47 -14.14 -0.61
N VAL A 201 21.34 -13.68 -1.14
CA VAL A 201 20.43 -12.78 -0.42
C VAL A 201 19.13 -13.49 -0.07
N LEU A 202 18.68 -13.30 1.17
CA LEU A 202 17.36 -13.72 1.64
C LEU A 202 16.48 -12.47 1.75
N LEU A 203 15.28 -12.54 1.17
CA LEU A 203 14.38 -11.39 1.07
C LEU A 203 13.40 -11.35 2.23
N ARG A 204 13.00 -10.15 2.64
CA ARG A 204 11.95 -9.93 3.64
C ARG A 204 10.67 -10.69 3.29
N GLY A 205 10.07 -11.33 4.30
CA GLY A 205 8.79 -12.05 4.17
C GLY A 205 8.92 -13.50 3.71
N CYS A 206 10.09 -13.91 3.20
CA CYS A 206 10.38 -15.32 2.96
C CYS A 206 10.54 -16.08 4.29
N VAL A 207 10.33 -17.39 4.29
CA VAL A 207 10.46 -18.24 5.49
C VAL A 207 11.66 -19.18 5.32
N VAL A 208 12.48 -19.30 6.37
CA VAL A 208 13.63 -20.23 6.37
C VAL A 208 13.13 -21.66 6.52
N LYS A 209 13.58 -22.56 5.63
CA LYS A 209 13.17 -23.98 5.59
C LYS A 209 14.37 -24.90 5.46
N ASN A 210 14.22 -26.14 5.93
CA ASN A 210 15.19 -27.23 5.79
C ASN A 210 16.60 -26.91 6.33
N THR A 211 16.71 -25.94 7.24
CA THR A 211 17.94 -25.58 7.95
C THR A 211 17.58 -25.16 9.37
N ASP A 212 18.32 -25.65 10.37
CA ASP A 212 18.06 -25.37 11.78
C ASP A 212 18.24 -23.89 12.10
N PHE A 213 19.25 -23.27 11.51
CA PHE A 213 19.52 -21.84 11.63
C PHE A 213 20.22 -21.26 10.40
N VAL A 214 20.04 -19.95 10.23
CA VAL A 214 20.81 -19.13 9.31
C VAL A 214 21.24 -17.84 10.00
N GLU A 215 22.40 -17.34 9.61
CA GLU A 215 22.92 -16.06 10.07
C GLU A 215 23.27 -15.18 8.88
N GLY A 216 22.97 -13.91 9.03
CA GLY A 216 23.18 -12.94 7.97
C GLY A 216 23.34 -11.52 8.49
N ILE A 217 23.77 -10.63 7.61
CA ILE A 217 23.83 -9.20 7.86
C ILE A 217 22.71 -8.48 7.09
N VAL A 218 22.03 -7.53 7.74
CA VAL A 218 20.93 -6.78 7.13
C VAL A 218 21.49 -5.80 6.09
N LEU A 219 21.02 -5.93 4.84
CA LEU A 219 21.37 -5.05 3.72
C LEU A 219 20.36 -3.90 3.55
N TYR A 220 19.07 -4.24 3.53
CA TYR A 220 17.99 -3.26 3.43
C TYR A 220 16.96 -3.51 4.53
N ALA A 221 16.44 -2.44 5.13
CA ALA A 221 15.47 -2.50 6.21
C ALA A 221 14.25 -1.60 5.92
N GLY A 222 13.11 -1.93 6.53
CA GLY A 222 11.91 -1.10 6.41
C GLY A 222 11.39 -0.99 4.97
N ASN A 223 11.24 0.25 4.49
CA ASN A 223 10.68 0.56 3.17
C ASN A 223 11.65 0.28 2.02
N ASP A 224 12.94 0.14 2.31
CA ASP A 224 13.98 -0.08 1.29
C ASP A 224 14.07 -1.56 0.89
N THR A 225 13.41 -2.47 1.61
CA THR A 225 13.36 -3.89 1.22
C THR A 225 12.64 -4.08 -0.11
N LYS A 226 13.12 -5.01 -0.95
CA LYS A 226 12.52 -5.29 -2.26
C LYS A 226 11.05 -5.70 -2.16
N ALA A 227 10.68 -6.40 -1.08
CA ALA A 227 9.29 -6.76 -0.79
C ALA A 227 8.40 -5.53 -0.57
N MET A 228 8.89 -4.51 0.17
CA MET A 228 8.14 -3.28 0.41
C MET A 228 8.12 -2.35 -0.80
N LEU A 229 9.18 -2.29 -1.61
CA LEU A 229 9.20 -1.50 -2.84
C LEU A 229 8.18 -2.01 -3.87
N ASN A 230 7.91 -3.32 -3.89
CA ASN A 230 6.86 -3.91 -4.71
C ASN A 230 5.46 -3.80 -4.12
N ASN A 231 5.36 -3.44 -2.83
CA ASN A 231 4.09 -3.19 -2.18
C ASN A 231 3.66 -1.74 -2.47
N LYS A 232 2.75 -1.55 -3.44
CA LYS A 232 2.24 -0.22 -3.86
C LYS A 232 1.32 0.47 -2.83
N GLY A 233 1.45 0.11 -1.55
CA GLY A 233 0.61 0.60 -0.47
C GLY A 233 -0.86 0.16 -0.60
N PRO A 234 -1.73 0.67 0.28
CA PRO A 234 -3.15 0.36 0.26
C PRO A 234 -3.82 0.87 -1.03
N ARG A 235 -4.13 -0.03 -1.97
CA ARG A 235 -4.87 0.32 -3.19
C ARG A 235 -6.36 0.19 -2.98
N TYR A 236 -7.12 1.26 -3.23
CA TYR A 236 -8.58 1.18 -3.34
C TYR A 236 -8.94 0.34 -4.57
N LYS A 237 -9.46 -0.87 -4.36
CA LYS A 237 -9.94 -1.76 -5.43
C LYS A 237 -11.43 -1.53 -5.61
N ARG A 238 -11.82 -1.06 -6.81
CA ARG A 238 -13.23 -0.98 -7.21
C ARG A 238 -13.68 -2.28 -7.85
N SER A 239 -14.90 -2.71 -7.53
CA SER A 239 -15.47 -3.90 -8.15
C SER A 239 -15.98 -3.59 -9.57
N THR A 240 -16.04 -4.60 -10.44
CA THR A 240 -16.66 -4.44 -11.76
C THR A 240 -18.15 -4.06 -11.63
N LEU A 241 -18.83 -4.61 -10.63
CA LEU A 241 -20.22 -4.29 -10.32
C LEU A 241 -20.38 -2.80 -9.98
N GLU A 242 -19.50 -2.24 -9.15
CA GLU A 242 -19.52 -0.80 -8.82
C GLU A 242 -19.36 0.08 -10.07
N ARG A 243 -18.56 -0.35 -11.06
CA ARG A 243 -18.43 0.38 -12.33
C ARG A 243 -19.72 0.32 -13.16
N LEU A 244 -20.38 -0.84 -13.19
CA LEU A 244 -21.66 -0.99 -13.88
C LEU A 244 -22.76 -0.17 -13.19
N THR A 245 -22.85 -0.22 -11.85
CA THR A 245 -23.78 0.63 -11.09
C THR A 245 -23.55 2.10 -11.37
N ASN A 246 -22.30 2.56 -11.48
CA ASN A 246 -22.01 3.95 -11.84
C ASN A 246 -22.49 4.32 -13.25
N LEU A 247 -22.47 3.38 -14.21
CA LEU A 247 -23.02 3.59 -15.54
C LEU A 247 -24.56 3.63 -15.51
N ASP A 248 -25.19 2.74 -14.75
CA ASP A 248 -26.65 2.73 -14.58
C ASP A 248 -27.15 4.05 -13.96
N ILE A 249 -26.43 4.58 -12.95
CA ILE A 249 -26.72 5.89 -12.35
C ILE A 249 -26.69 7.01 -13.41
N ILE A 250 -25.72 7.00 -14.31
CA ILE A 250 -25.64 8.00 -15.39
C ILE A 250 -26.86 7.91 -16.31
N TRP A 251 -27.27 6.70 -16.71
CA TRP A 251 -28.47 6.51 -17.52
C TRP A 251 -29.74 6.95 -16.80
N CYS A 252 -29.89 6.65 -15.50
CA CYS A 252 -31.00 7.12 -14.69
C CYS A 252 -31.09 8.66 -14.65
N VAL A 253 -29.95 9.35 -14.52
CA VAL A 253 -29.89 10.82 -14.56
C VAL A 253 -30.31 11.36 -15.93
N VAL A 254 -29.85 10.74 -17.02
CA VAL A 254 -30.23 11.14 -18.38
C VAL A 254 -31.74 10.99 -18.60
N ILE A 255 -32.32 9.84 -18.25
CA ILE A 255 -33.76 9.59 -18.40
C ILE A 255 -34.57 10.58 -17.55
N LEU A 256 -34.17 10.82 -16.29
CA LEU A 256 -34.82 11.80 -15.42
C LEU A 256 -34.84 13.20 -16.06
N LEU A 257 -33.72 13.67 -16.60
CA LEU A 257 -33.64 14.98 -17.25
C LEU A 257 -34.55 15.05 -18.48
N THR A 258 -34.60 14.00 -19.31
CA THR A 258 -35.48 13.98 -20.49
C THR A 258 -36.96 14.07 -20.12
N LEU A 259 -37.40 13.37 -19.07
CA LEU A 259 -38.79 13.42 -18.57
C LEU A 259 -39.13 14.78 -17.96
N CYS A 260 -38.19 15.39 -17.22
CA CYS A 260 -38.41 16.72 -16.63
C CYS A 260 -38.50 17.80 -17.71
N ILE A 261 -37.67 17.74 -18.76
CA ILE A 261 -37.71 18.68 -19.88
C ILE A 261 -39.01 18.55 -20.65
N THR A 262 -39.43 17.33 -21.00
CA THR A 262 -40.70 17.13 -21.73
C THR A 262 -41.90 17.57 -20.89
N GLY A 263 -41.91 17.27 -19.58
CA GLY A 263 -42.93 17.75 -18.65
C GLY A 263 -43.00 19.28 -18.57
N ALA A 264 -41.85 19.96 -18.51
CA ALA A 264 -41.78 21.42 -18.48
C ALA A 264 -42.27 22.07 -19.78
N VAL A 265 -41.88 21.51 -20.94
CA VAL A 265 -42.33 21.98 -22.26
C VAL A 265 -43.84 21.76 -22.44
N LEU A 266 -44.34 20.56 -22.11
CA LEU A 266 -45.78 20.25 -22.19
C LEU A 266 -46.60 21.15 -21.26
N SER A 267 -46.12 21.38 -20.04
CA SER A 267 -46.74 22.33 -19.11
C SER A 267 -46.79 23.74 -19.71
N GLY A 268 -45.69 24.21 -20.32
CA GLY A 268 -45.65 25.53 -20.95
C GLY A 268 -46.55 25.69 -22.17
N VAL A 269 -46.63 24.66 -23.01
CA VAL A 269 -47.54 24.64 -24.18
C VAL A 269 -48.99 24.61 -23.73
N TRP A 270 -49.32 23.75 -22.75
CA TRP A 270 -50.67 23.65 -22.19
C TRP A 270 -51.11 24.97 -21.55
N MET A 271 -50.20 25.63 -20.83
CA MET A 271 -50.46 26.93 -20.20
C MET A 271 -50.74 28.05 -21.22
N ARG A 272 -50.11 28.01 -22.40
CA ARG A 272 -50.36 28.96 -23.49
C ARG A 272 -51.72 28.76 -24.17
N SER A 273 -52.38 27.62 -23.96
CA SER A 273 -53.67 27.31 -24.58
C SER A 273 -54.85 28.02 -23.92
N PHE A 274 -54.67 28.66 -22.76
CA PHE A 274 -55.74 29.34 -22.03
C PHE A 274 -55.82 30.83 -22.40
N SER A 275 -56.95 31.26 -22.96
CA SER A 275 -57.20 32.66 -23.34
C SER A 275 -57.44 33.59 -22.13
N ALA A 276 -57.91 33.05 -21.00
CA ALA A 276 -58.15 33.78 -19.74
C ALA A 276 -57.45 33.04 -18.57
N PRO A 277 -56.13 33.24 -18.36
CA PRO A 277 -55.35 32.47 -17.39
C PRO A 277 -55.71 32.73 -15.92
N TYR A 278 -56.52 33.76 -15.63
CA TYR A 278 -56.96 34.12 -14.28
C TYR A 278 -58.35 33.57 -13.91
N GLU A 279 -59.09 32.99 -14.85
CA GLU A 279 -60.45 32.46 -14.63
C GLU A 279 -60.52 30.94 -14.46
N VAL A 280 -59.37 30.26 -14.52
CA VAL A 280 -59.27 28.79 -14.38
C VAL A 280 -59.43 28.38 -12.90
N PRO A 281 -60.49 27.61 -12.53
CA PRO A 281 -60.86 27.38 -11.11
C PRO A 281 -59.82 26.65 -10.25
N PHE A 282 -58.89 25.93 -10.87
CA PHE A 282 -57.87 25.11 -10.22
C PHE A 282 -56.52 25.83 -10.07
N PHE A 283 -56.43 27.06 -10.56
CA PHE A 283 -55.20 27.85 -10.54
C PHE A 283 -55.38 29.10 -9.67
N THR A 284 -54.78 29.10 -8.48
CA THR A 284 -54.83 30.21 -7.53
C THR A 284 -53.77 31.29 -7.84
N TRP A 285 -53.61 31.69 -9.11
CA TRP A 285 -52.71 32.80 -9.48
C TRP A 285 -53.24 34.17 -9.02
N SER A 286 -54.43 34.21 -8.41
CA SER A 286 -55.05 35.43 -7.91
C SER A 286 -54.29 35.97 -6.68
N GLU A 287 -53.80 37.20 -6.84
CA GLU A 287 -53.48 38.14 -5.75
C GLU A 287 -52.18 37.90 -4.96
N MET A 288 -51.05 37.70 -5.66
CA MET A 288 -49.81 38.26 -5.11
C MET A 288 -49.84 39.78 -5.31
N ALA A 289 -49.85 40.52 -4.19
CA ALA A 289 -49.82 41.99 -4.13
C ALA A 289 -48.52 42.52 -4.77
N GLY A 290 -48.53 42.64 -6.10
CA GLY A 290 -47.40 43.04 -6.91
C GLY A 290 -47.61 42.56 -8.34
N GLY A 291 -48.39 43.33 -9.11
CA GLY A 291 -48.84 43.01 -10.47
C GLY A 291 -47.71 42.66 -11.42
N THR A 292 -47.35 41.38 -11.48
CA THR A 292 -46.48 40.83 -12.50
C THR A 292 -47.35 40.09 -13.50
N GLU A 293 -47.21 40.47 -14.78
CA GLU A 293 -47.90 39.81 -15.89
C GLU A 293 -47.60 38.31 -15.89
N PHE A 294 -48.60 37.49 -16.17
CA PHE A 294 -48.45 36.04 -16.24
C PHE A 294 -47.49 35.63 -17.37
N ARG A 295 -46.32 35.10 -17.01
CA ARG A 295 -45.31 34.63 -17.97
C ARG A 295 -45.25 33.10 -17.98
N PRO A 296 -45.86 32.41 -18.97
CA PRO A 296 -45.90 30.94 -19.00
C PRO A 296 -44.51 30.30 -19.04
N SER A 297 -43.51 30.98 -19.62
CA SER A 297 -42.11 30.51 -19.62
C SER A 297 -41.47 30.50 -18.23
N PHE A 298 -41.85 31.42 -17.35
CA PHE A 298 -41.32 31.50 -15.99
C PHE A 298 -41.94 30.41 -15.10
N GLU A 299 -43.22 30.12 -15.30
CA GLU A 299 -43.90 29.02 -14.61
C GLU A 299 -43.39 27.64 -15.05
N SER A 300 -43.17 27.44 -16.36
CA SER A 300 -42.53 26.20 -16.86
C SER A 300 -41.15 25.97 -16.26
N PHE A 301 -40.40 27.04 -15.98
CA PHE A 301 -39.09 26.96 -15.33
C PHE A 301 -39.19 26.46 -13.88
N TRP A 302 -40.14 26.95 -13.09
CA TRP A 302 -40.37 26.43 -11.73
C TRP A 302 -40.98 25.03 -11.70
N ASN A 303 -41.81 24.70 -12.70
CA ASN A 303 -42.36 23.37 -12.87
C ASN A 303 -41.27 22.34 -13.21
N PHE A 304 -40.25 22.71 -13.99
CA PHE A 304 -39.07 21.84 -14.23
C PHE A 304 -38.42 21.36 -12.92
N TRP A 305 -38.10 22.29 -12.01
CA TRP A 305 -37.50 21.95 -10.71
C TRP A 305 -38.45 21.15 -9.82
N SER A 306 -39.75 21.43 -9.89
CA SER A 306 -40.77 20.68 -9.15
C SER A 306 -40.88 19.24 -9.65
N PHE A 307 -40.81 19.01 -10.97
CA PHE A 307 -40.83 17.67 -11.55
C PHE A 307 -39.59 16.85 -11.19
N ILE A 308 -38.40 17.47 -11.10
CA ILE A 308 -37.20 16.78 -10.59
C ILE A 308 -37.46 16.24 -9.17
N ILE A 309 -38.02 17.06 -8.28
CA ILE A 309 -38.26 16.69 -6.88
C ILE A 309 -39.29 15.56 -6.75
N VAL A 310 -40.30 15.53 -7.62
CA VAL A 310 -41.34 14.48 -7.61
C VAL A 310 -40.84 13.19 -8.26
N LEU A 311 -40.18 13.29 -9.41
CA LEU A 311 -39.76 12.12 -10.21
C LEU A 311 -38.51 11.43 -9.65
N GLN A 312 -37.65 12.12 -8.90
CA GLN A 312 -36.51 11.49 -8.21
C GLN A 312 -36.96 10.36 -7.26
N VAL A 313 -38.10 10.53 -6.57
CA VAL A 313 -38.61 9.53 -5.62
C VAL A 313 -39.21 8.34 -6.38
N GLY A 314 -39.88 8.60 -7.51
CA GLY A 314 -40.44 7.56 -8.36
C GLY A 314 -39.39 6.67 -9.02
N LEU A 315 -38.35 7.26 -9.61
CA LEU A 315 -37.28 6.49 -10.28
C LEU A 315 -36.45 5.66 -9.28
N ALA A 316 -36.14 6.22 -8.11
CA ALA A 316 -35.45 5.49 -7.05
C ALA A 316 -36.25 4.27 -6.55
N THR A 317 -37.58 4.39 -6.51
CA THR A 317 -38.47 3.27 -6.10
C THR A 317 -38.60 2.21 -7.19
N PHE A 318 -38.67 2.63 -8.46
CA PHE A 318 -38.82 1.71 -9.60
C PHE A 318 -37.56 0.86 -9.83
N GLU A 319 -36.37 1.45 -9.65
CA GLU A 319 -35.12 0.70 -9.77
C GLU A 319 -34.95 -0.35 -8.64
N PHE A 320 -35.46 -0.06 -7.44
CA PHE A 320 -35.44 -1.00 -6.32
C PHE A 320 -36.41 -2.19 -6.51
N LEU A 321 -37.51 -1.98 -7.24
CA LEU A 321 -38.49 -3.04 -7.55
C LEU A 321 -38.09 -3.91 -8.76
N SER A 322 -37.20 -3.41 -9.61
CA SER A 322 -36.74 -4.12 -10.82
C SER A 322 -35.50 -4.98 -10.59
N LYS A 323 -34.94 -4.98 -9.38
CA LYS A 323 -33.80 -5.81 -8.94
C LYS A 323 -34.28 -6.86 -7.95
#